data_AF-A0A8K0RN44-F1
#
_entry.id   AF-A0A8K0RN44-F1
#
_cell.length_a   1.000
_cell.length_b   1.000
_cell.length_c   1.000
_cell.angle_alpha   90.00
_cell.angle_beta   90.00
_cell.angle_gamma   90.00
#
_symmetry.space_group_name_H-M   'P 1'
#
loop_
_entity.id
_entity.type
_entity.pdbx_description
1 polymer ?
#
loop_
_entity_poly.entity_id
_entity_poly.type
_entity_poly.pdbx_seq_one_letter_code
_entity_poly.pdbx_strand_id
1 'polypeptide(L)'
;MAEALGVASSVIAVIDLSAKVFSLCLQYSREVKNTKDDIERLCKEVATFQDTIKELRALLEGFRGRELKRSQQLVSAIEDGHSTLGMLEQRLRPSTGRKAMSRFGMRALKWPFESKDIEGTIEKLERCRENISLALNIDQTVILQNVDDRTTLHQLPIAYGASFDSKAEEHNPICLPNTREELL
;
A
#
# COMPACT_ATOMS: atom_id res chain seq x y z
N MET A 1 -13.87 7.51 -3.48
CA MET A 1 -13.98 7.56 -1.99
C MET A 1 -14.05 6.18 -1.35
N ALA A 2 -14.88 5.24 -1.82
CA ALA A 2 -14.93 3.88 -1.27
C ALA A 2 -13.57 3.14 -1.35
N GLU A 3 -12.85 3.30 -2.46
CA GLU A 3 -11.51 2.71 -2.67
C GLU A 3 -10.48 3.21 -1.65
N ALA A 4 -10.45 4.50 -1.34
CA ALA A 4 -9.50 5.07 -0.38
C ALA A 4 -9.75 4.57 1.05
N LEU A 5 -11.02 4.40 1.43
CA LEU A 5 -11.40 3.81 2.72
C LEU A 5 -11.07 2.32 2.78
N GLY A 6 -11.27 1.59 1.67
CA GLY A 6 -10.87 0.19 1.54
C GLY A 6 -9.36 0.00 1.75
N VAL A 7 -8.53 0.78 1.04
CA VAL A 7 -7.07 0.76 1.22
C VAL A 7 -6.68 1.07 2.67
N ALA A 8 -7.25 2.13 3.27
CA ALA A 8 -6.91 2.52 4.65
C ALA A 8 -7.25 1.42 5.67
N SER A 9 -8.42 0.77 5.51
CA SER A 9 -8.83 -0.38 6.34
C SER A 9 -7.85 -1.55 6.20
N SER A 10 -7.51 -1.93 4.96
CA SER A 10 -6.60 -3.04 4.69
C SER A 10 -5.20 -2.79 5.25
N VAL A 11 -4.69 -1.56 5.15
CA VAL A 11 -3.41 -1.13 5.74
C VAL A 11 -3.42 -1.30 7.27
N ILE A 12 -4.47 -0.85 7.94
CA ILE A 12 -4.58 -0.98 9.41
C ILE A 12 -4.61 -2.46 9.83
N ALA A 13 -5.38 -3.28 9.12
CA ALA A 13 -5.47 -4.71 9.38
C ALA A 13 -4.11 -5.40 9.26
N VAL A 14 -3.34 -5.07 8.22
CA VAL A 14 -1.98 -5.59 8.04
C VAL A 14 -1.04 -5.16 9.18
N ILE A 15 -1.08 -3.89 9.60
CA ILE A 15 -0.22 -3.40 10.70
C ILE A 15 -0.48 -4.17 12.00
N ASP A 16 -1.75 -4.36 12.36
CA ASP A 16 -2.15 -5.11 13.55
C ASP A 16 -1.74 -6.58 13.47
N LEU A 17 -1.97 -7.21 12.31
CA LEU A 17 -1.64 -8.61 12.10
C LEU A 17 -0.13 -8.86 12.11
N SER A 18 0.68 -7.98 11.51
CA SER A 18 2.15 -8.04 11.59
C SER A 18 2.64 -7.94 13.03
N ALA A 19 2.06 -7.05 13.85
CA ALA A 19 2.44 -6.93 15.26
C ALA A 19 2.16 -8.22 16.04
N LYS A 20 1.02 -8.88 15.76
CA LYS A 20 0.68 -10.18 16.36
C LYS A 20 1.64 -11.29 15.95
N VAL A 21 1.93 -11.42 14.65
CA VAL A 21 2.88 -12.40 14.13
C VAL A 21 4.27 -12.17 14.72
N PHE A 22 4.75 -10.92 14.74
CA PHE A 22 6.03 -10.57 15.34
C PHE A 22 6.12 -10.95 16.81
N SER A 23 5.08 -10.65 17.61
CA SER A 23 5.01 -11.07 19.00
C SER A 23 5.08 -12.59 19.16
N LEU A 24 4.40 -13.36 18.30
CA LEU A 24 4.45 -14.82 18.35
C LEU A 24 5.84 -15.34 18.00
N CYS A 25 6.48 -14.83 16.95
CA CYS A 25 7.84 -15.20 16.59
C CYS A 25 8.85 -14.89 17.72
N LEU A 26 8.72 -13.73 18.39
CA LEU A 26 9.54 -13.40 19.56
C LEU A 26 9.32 -14.34 20.76
N GLN A 27 8.12 -14.90 20.92
CA GLN A 27 7.87 -15.91 21.96
C GLN A 27 8.60 -17.22 21.60
N TYR A 28 8.51 -17.65 20.34
CA TYR A 28 9.21 -18.85 19.87
C TYR A 28 10.75 -18.71 19.94
N SER A 29 11.32 -17.54 19.64
CA SER A 29 12.78 -17.33 19.69
C SER A 29 13.37 -17.50 21.10
N ARG A 30 12.56 -17.26 22.13
CA ARG A 30 12.93 -17.45 23.54
C ARG A 30 12.90 -18.90 23.97
N GLU A 31 11.94 -19.67 23.44
CA GLU A 31 11.64 -21.04 23.88
C GLU A 31 12.32 -22.12 23.00
N VAL A 32 12.62 -21.83 21.73
CA VAL A 32 13.20 -22.79 20.77
C VAL A 32 14.64 -22.45 20.44
N LYS A 33 15.58 -23.37 20.76
CA LYS A 33 17.03 -23.15 20.56
C LYS A 33 17.56 -23.52 19.17
N ASN A 34 16.96 -24.51 18.49
CA ASN A 34 17.53 -25.10 17.27
C ASN A 34 17.17 -24.40 15.95
N THR A 35 16.28 -23.40 15.98
CA THR A 35 15.76 -22.71 14.77
C THR A 35 15.81 -21.20 14.91
N LYS A 36 16.77 -20.68 15.69
CA LYS A 36 16.85 -19.25 16.01
C LYS A 36 17.03 -18.38 14.77
N ASP A 37 17.92 -18.76 13.87
CA ASP A 37 18.21 -18.03 12.63
C ASP A 37 16.96 -17.89 11.75
N ASP A 38 16.25 -19.00 11.55
CA ASP A 38 14.99 -19.06 10.81
C ASP A 38 13.91 -18.13 11.42
N ILE A 39 13.77 -18.14 12.75
CA ILE A 39 12.83 -17.28 13.48
C ILE A 39 13.25 -15.81 13.36
N GLU A 40 14.55 -15.52 13.47
CA GLU A 40 15.10 -14.16 13.37
C GLU A 40 14.89 -13.58 11.97
N ARG A 41 15.15 -14.36 10.92
CA ARG A 41 14.88 -13.98 9.52
C ARG A 41 13.41 -13.64 9.31
N LEU A 42 12.50 -14.49 9.81
CA LEU A 42 11.06 -14.24 9.71
C LEU A 42 10.65 -12.99 10.49
N CYS A 43 11.12 -12.82 11.73
CA CYS A 43 10.87 -11.62 12.53
C CYS A 43 11.30 -10.35 11.79
N LYS A 44 12.51 -10.37 11.22
CA LYS A 44 13.07 -9.23 10.50
C LYS A 44 12.23 -8.88 9.29
N GLU A 45 11.80 -9.85 8.49
CA GLU A 45 10.97 -9.57 7.33
C GLU A 45 9.57 -9.07 7.72
N VAL A 46 8.94 -9.67 8.73
CA VAL A 46 7.62 -9.20 9.22
C VAL A 46 7.71 -7.77 9.75
N ALA A 47 8.77 -7.40 10.46
CA ALA A 47 9.01 -6.04 10.92
C ALA A 47 9.22 -5.07 9.75
N THR A 48 10.07 -5.46 8.78
CA THR A 48 10.34 -4.67 7.57
C THR A 48 9.06 -4.44 6.75
N PHE A 49 8.25 -5.47 6.61
CA PHE A 49 6.94 -5.39 5.96
C PHE A 49 6.00 -4.44 6.71
N GLN A 50 5.92 -4.56 8.03
CA GLN A 50 5.09 -3.68 8.86
C GLN A 50 5.50 -2.20 8.70
N ASP A 51 6.80 -1.91 8.72
CA ASP A 51 7.31 -0.55 8.61
C ASP A 51 7.04 0.03 7.21
N THR A 52 7.21 -0.77 6.15
CA THR A 52 6.81 -0.38 4.78
C THR A 52 5.33 0.00 4.71
N ILE A 53 4.45 -0.77 5.38
CA ILE A 53 3.01 -0.51 5.40
C ILE A 53 2.65 0.70 6.26
N LYS A 54 3.38 0.99 7.34
CA LYS A 54 3.23 2.24 8.11
C LYS A 54 3.64 3.47 7.30
N GLU A 55 4.73 3.38 6.55
CA GLU A 55 5.15 4.44 5.64
C GLU A 55 4.10 4.68 4.56
N LEU A 56 3.57 3.60 3.96
CA LEU A 56 2.43 3.68 3.03
C LEU A 56 1.24 4.40 3.67
N ARG A 57 0.88 4.06 4.92
CA ARG A 57 -0.20 4.75 5.64
C ARG A 57 0.05 6.25 5.75
N ALA A 58 1.24 6.65 6.19
CA ALA A 58 1.60 8.06 6.33
C ALA A 58 1.56 8.81 4.99
N LEU A 59 1.99 8.15 3.91
CA LEU A 59 1.88 8.70 2.56
C LEU A 59 0.41 8.90 2.17
N LEU A 60 -0.44 7.89 2.37
CA LEU A 60 -1.87 7.96 2.03
C LEU A 60 -2.62 9.03 2.83
N GLU A 61 -2.30 9.20 4.12
CA GLU A 61 -2.84 10.29 4.95
C GLU A 61 -2.40 11.68 4.42
N GLY A 62 -1.20 11.78 3.84
CA GLY A 62 -0.68 12.99 3.20
C GLY A 62 -1.29 13.32 1.83
N PHE A 63 -1.74 12.30 1.07
CA PHE A 63 -2.48 12.48 -0.18
C PHE A 63 -3.90 13.00 0.12
N ARG A 64 -4.03 14.32 0.34
CA ARG A 64 -5.32 15.04 0.54
C ARG A 64 -6.29 14.87 -0.64
N GLY A 65 -6.96 13.72 -0.74
CA GLY A 65 -8.00 13.45 -1.73
C GLY A 65 -7.53 13.25 -3.17
N ARG A 66 -6.21 13.08 -3.42
CA ARG A 66 -5.70 12.66 -4.73
C ARG A 66 -5.85 11.16 -4.88
N GLU A 67 -6.64 10.74 -5.84
CA GLU A 67 -6.88 9.33 -6.14
C GLU A 67 -5.64 8.70 -6.80
N LEU A 68 -5.16 7.60 -6.22
CA LEU A 68 -4.13 6.76 -6.81
C LEU A 68 -4.76 5.98 -7.98
N LYS A 69 -4.26 6.16 -9.20
CA LYS A 69 -4.83 5.51 -10.39
C LYS A 69 -4.63 3.99 -10.35
N ARG A 70 -3.65 3.50 -9.57
CA ARG A 70 -3.39 2.07 -9.35
C ARG A 70 -3.92 1.55 -8.01
N SER A 71 -5.00 2.16 -7.47
CA SER A 71 -5.65 1.73 -6.22
C SER A 71 -5.91 0.23 -6.16
N GLN A 72 -6.45 -0.39 -7.22
CA GLN A 72 -6.76 -1.82 -7.23
C GLN A 72 -5.52 -2.73 -7.13
N GLN A 73 -4.42 -2.36 -7.79
CA GLN A 73 -3.16 -3.12 -7.70
C GLN A 73 -2.55 -2.99 -6.31
N LEU A 74 -2.63 -1.79 -5.73
CA LEU A 74 -2.19 -1.52 -4.37
C LEU A 74 -3.02 -2.33 -3.36
N VAL A 75 -4.36 -2.35 -3.49
CA VAL A 75 -5.26 -3.17 -2.66
C VAL A 75 -4.88 -4.64 -2.75
N SER A 76 -4.74 -5.19 -3.96
CA SER A 76 -4.37 -6.59 -4.16
C SER A 76 -3.04 -6.95 -3.48
N ALA A 77 -2.02 -6.09 -3.61
CA ALA A 77 -0.72 -6.35 -2.98
C ALA A 77 -0.79 -6.30 -1.45
N ILE A 78 -1.62 -5.42 -0.88
CA ILE A 78 -1.85 -5.35 0.57
C ILE A 78 -2.62 -6.58 1.06
N GLU A 79 -3.62 -7.03 0.31
CA GLU A 79 -4.42 -8.22 0.61
C GLU A 79 -3.60 -9.51 0.55
N ASP A 80 -2.68 -9.63 -0.40
CA ASP A 80 -1.72 -10.73 -0.47
C ASP A 80 -0.82 -10.78 0.78
N GLY A 81 -0.36 -9.60 1.23
CA GLY A 81 0.43 -9.47 2.45
C GLY A 81 -0.37 -9.83 3.70
N HIS A 82 -1.61 -9.34 3.79
CA HIS A 82 -2.55 -9.68 4.86
C HIS A 82 -2.80 -11.20 4.92
N SER A 83 -3.04 -11.84 3.77
CA SER A 83 -3.28 -13.27 3.68
C SER A 83 -2.06 -14.09 4.10
N THR A 84 -0.87 -13.66 3.69
CA THR A 84 0.40 -14.28 4.07
C THR A 84 0.63 -14.19 5.59
N LEU A 85 0.42 -13.02 6.18
CA LEU A 85 0.49 -12.83 7.63
C LEU A 85 -0.59 -13.62 8.39
N GLY A 86 -1.79 -13.73 7.83
CA GLY A 86 -2.88 -14.51 8.43
C GLY A 86 -2.56 -16.00 8.50
N MET A 87 -1.93 -16.53 7.46
CA MET A 87 -1.42 -17.91 7.46
C MET A 87 -0.33 -18.11 8.53
N LEU A 88 0.61 -17.18 8.64
CA LEU A 88 1.64 -17.21 9.69
C LEU A 88 1.01 -17.20 11.08
N GLU A 89 0.08 -16.28 11.33
CA GLU A 89 -0.59 -16.13 12.62
C GLU A 89 -1.33 -17.41 13.03
N GLN A 90 -2.06 -18.02 12.10
CA GLN A 90 -2.77 -19.27 12.34
C GLN A 90 -1.82 -20.44 12.66
N ARG A 91 -0.70 -20.57 11.94
CA ARG A 91 0.28 -21.65 12.19
C ARG A 91 1.10 -21.43 13.45
N LEU A 92 1.36 -20.17 13.82
CA LEU A 92 2.07 -19.79 15.05
C LEU A 92 1.18 -19.86 16.30
N ARG A 93 -0.15 -19.77 16.16
CA ARG A 93 -1.06 -19.86 17.30
C ARG A 93 -0.96 -21.23 17.98
N PRO A 94 -0.70 -21.29 19.30
CA PRO A 94 -0.75 -22.55 20.03
C PRO A 94 -2.19 -23.07 20.07
N SER A 95 -2.37 -24.38 19.81
CA SER A 95 -3.70 -24.99 19.75
C SER A 95 -4.53 -24.70 21.02
N THR A 96 -5.67 -24.03 20.86
CA THR A 96 -6.55 -23.58 21.95
C THR A 96 -7.14 -24.74 22.78
N GLY A 97 -7.07 -25.98 22.30
CA GLY A 97 -7.65 -27.16 22.94
C GLY A 97 -6.98 -27.62 24.24
N ARG A 98 -5.82 -27.07 24.63
CA ARG A 98 -5.09 -27.45 25.86
C ARG A 98 -5.16 -26.40 26.98
N LYS A 99 -6.16 -25.53 27.00
CA LYS A 99 -6.37 -24.57 28.10
C LYS A 99 -6.59 -25.23 29.48
N ALA A 100 -6.82 -26.55 29.56
CA ALA A 100 -7.05 -27.24 30.82
C ALA A 100 -5.80 -27.80 31.53
N MET A 101 -4.62 -27.90 30.90
CA MET A 101 -3.45 -28.53 31.54
C MET A 101 -2.09 -27.94 31.16
N SER A 102 -1.83 -26.68 31.50
CA SER A 102 -0.44 -26.24 31.52
C SER A 102 -0.15 -25.18 32.58
N ARG A 103 0.29 -25.65 33.75
CA ARG A 103 1.14 -24.88 34.68
C ARG A 103 2.59 -24.78 34.16
N PHE A 104 2.88 -25.28 32.95
CA PHE A 104 4.19 -25.36 32.32
C PHE A 104 4.12 -24.61 30.98
N GLY A 105 4.01 -23.27 31.05
CA GLY A 105 3.92 -22.40 29.88
C GLY A 105 4.97 -22.76 28.82
N MET A 106 4.57 -22.72 27.54
CA MET A 106 5.31 -22.75 26.26
C MET A 106 6.62 -23.56 26.07
N ARG A 107 7.21 -24.19 27.10
CA ARG A 107 8.44 -24.99 27.06
C ARG A 107 8.32 -26.28 26.22
N ALA A 108 7.12 -26.58 25.75
CA ALA A 108 6.83 -27.71 24.86
C ALA A 108 6.45 -27.26 23.43
N LEU A 109 6.57 -25.96 23.09
CA LEU A 109 6.26 -25.49 21.75
C LEU A 109 7.33 -25.92 20.77
N LYS A 110 6.97 -26.86 19.91
CA LYS A 110 7.74 -27.19 18.71
C LYS A 110 7.51 -26.09 17.67
N TRP A 111 8.59 -25.60 17.07
CA TRP A 111 8.52 -24.69 15.93
C TRP A 111 7.72 -25.34 14.77
N PRO A 112 6.67 -24.69 14.23
CA PRO A 112 5.73 -25.34 13.32
C PRO A 112 6.09 -25.24 11.83
N PHE A 113 7.25 -24.64 11.49
CA PHE A 113 7.70 -24.42 10.12
C PHE A 113 9.00 -25.16 9.82
N GLU A 114 9.16 -25.53 8.56
CA GLU A 114 10.44 -25.89 7.98
C GLU A 114 11.12 -24.62 7.41
N SER A 115 12.44 -24.63 7.25
CA SER A 115 13.17 -23.48 6.70
C SER A 115 12.65 -23.08 5.30
N LYS A 116 12.24 -24.06 4.48
CA LYS A 116 11.62 -23.82 3.16
C LYS A 116 10.29 -23.07 3.25
N ASP A 117 9.47 -23.35 4.27
CA ASP A 117 8.21 -22.64 4.49
C ASP A 117 8.47 -21.17 4.83
N ILE A 118 9.54 -20.90 5.59
CA ILE A 118 9.95 -19.55 5.99
C ILE A 118 10.45 -18.79 4.77
N GLU A 119 11.32 -19.40 3.96
CA GLU A 119 11.82 -18.79 2.73
C GLU A 119 10.67 -18.39 1.81
N GLY A 120 9.76 -19.32 1.52
CA GLY A 120 8.60 -19.03 0.67
C GLY A 120 7.62 -18.01 1.29
N THR A 121 7.69 -17.77 2.60
CA THR A 121 6.92 -16.70 3.25
C THR A 121 7.62 -15.35 3.13
N ILE A 122 8.94 -15.30 3.31
CA ILE A 122 9.76 -14.11 3.11
C ILE A 122 9.60 -13.62 1.67
N GLU A 123 9.76 -14.50 0.68
CA GLU A 123 9.60 -14.17 -0.74
C GLU A 123 8.22 -13.55 -1.06
N LYS A 124 7.15 -14.01 -0.39
CA LYS A 124 5.80 -13.46 -0.56
C LYS A 124 5.67 -12.05 0.00
N LEU A 125 6.23 -11.80 1.19
CA LEU A 125 6.21 -10.48 1.82
C LEU A 125 7.07 -9.48 1.03
N GLU A 126 8.23 -9.91 0.54
CA GLU A 126 9.09 -9.13 -0.35
C GLU A 126 8.35 -8.76 -1.64
N ARG A 127 7.74 -9.74 -2.31
CA ARG A 127 6.94 -9.50 -3.53
C ARG A 127 5.78 -8.52 -3.29
N CYS A 128 5.12 -8.60 -2.14
CA CYS A 128 4.10 -7.60 -1.77
C CYS A 128 4.70 -6.19 -1.70
N ARG A 129 5.87 -6.01 -1.07
CA ARG A 129 6.55 -4.70 -0.98
C ARG A 129 6.98 -4.17 -2.33
N GLU A 130 7.50 -5.05 -3.19
CA GLU A 130 7.87 -4.71 -4.56
C GLU A 130 6.65 -4.23 -5.37
N ASN A 131 5.54 -4.95 -5.29
CA ASN A 131 4.30 -4.59 -5.97
C ASN A 131 3.72 -3.26 -5.47
N ILE A 132 3.74 -3.03 -4.15
CA ILE A 132 3.34 -1.75 -3.54
C ILE A 132 4.22 -0.63 -4.08
N SER A 133 5.54 -0.80 -4.05
CA SER A 133 6.51 0.20 -4.50
C SER A 133 6.33 0.51 -5.99
N LEU A 134 6.15 -0.52 -6.82
CA LEU A 134 5.91 -0.37 -8.25
C LEU A 134 4.62 0.41 -8.53
N ALA A 135 3.52 0.07 -7.86
CA ALA A 135 2.24 0.76 -8.02
C ALA A 135 2.36 2.25 -7.65
N LEU A 136 3.02 2.56 -6.52
CA LEU A 136 3.27 3.93 -6.08
C LEU A 136 4.15 4.71 -7.06
N ASN A 137 5.24 4.11 -7.55
CA ASN A 137 6.15 4.76 -8.50
C ASN A 137 5.46 5.10 -9.83
N ILE A 138 4.60 4.20 -10.31
CA ILE A 138 3.80 4.44 -11.52
C ILE A 138 2.84 5.62 -11.28
N ASP A 139 2.11 5.63 -10.17
CA ASP A 139 1.20 6.73 -9.86
C ASP A 139 1.93 8.07 -9.69
N GLN A 140 3.08 8.07 -9.03
CA GLN A 140 3.94 9.25 -8.94
C GLN A 140 4.38 9.75 -10.31
N THR A 141 4.81 8.87 -11.21
CA THR A 141 5.23 9.23 -12.58
C THR A 141 4.10 9.91 -13.34
N VAL A 142 2.87 9.38 -13.24
CA VAL A 142 1.69 9.98 -13.88
C VAL A 142 1.35 11.35 -13.29
N ILE A 143 1.50 11.51 -11.96
CA ILE A 143 1.28 12.80 -11.31
C ILE A 143 2.32 13.83 -11.76
N LEU A 144 3.60 13.43 -11.86
CA LEU A 144 4.69 14.31 -12.31
C LEU A 144 4.50 14.76 -13.76
N GLN A 145 4.07 13.86 -14.65
CA GLN A 145 3.74 14.22 -16.04
C GLN A 145 2.63 15.29 -16.11
N ASN A 146 1.57 15.15 -15.32
CA ASN A 146 0.49 16.15 -15.28
C ASN A 146 0.97 17.52 -14.72
N VAL A 147 1.93 17.52 -13.80
CA VAL A 147 2.54 18.78 -13.32
C VAL A 147 3.36 19.44 -14.42
N ASP A 148 4.08 18.67 -15.22
CA ASP A 148 4.83 19.17 -16.38
C ASP A 148 3.89 19.78 -17.43
N ASP A 149 2.80 19.08 -17.78
CA ASP A 149 1.76 19.58 -18.69
C ASP A 149 1.16 20.91 -18.19
N ARG A 150 0.86 21.03 -16.88
CA ARG A 150 0.37 22.29 -16.32
C ARG A 150 1.41 23.40 -16.40
N THR A 151 2.66 23.08 -16.10
CA THR A 151 3.75 24.06 -16.10
C THR A 151 4.02 24.58 -17.51
N THR A 152 3.99 23.69 -18.51
CA THR A 152 4.12 24.07 -19.93
C THR A 152 2.93 24.91 -20.38
N LEU A 153 1.69 24.57 -20.00
CA LEU A 153 0.51 25.39 -20.28
C LEU A 153 0.62 26.80 -19.69
N HIS A 154 1.20 26.96 -18.49
CA HIS A 154 1.42 28.26 -17.88
C HIS A 154 2.50 29.11 -18.60
N GLN A 155 3.38 28.49 -19.38
CA GLN A 155 4.40 29.20 -20.17
C GLN A 155 3.89 29.65 -21.54
N LEU A 156 2.73 29.15 -21.98
CA LEU A 156 2.16 29.56 -23.26
C LEU A 156 1.79 31.05 -23.23
N PRO A 157 2.16 31.82 -24.28
CA PRO A 157 1.79 33.22 -24.34
C PRO A 157 0.26 33.35 -24.41
N ILE A 158 -0.28 34.32 -23.68
CA ILE A 158 -1.71 34.63 -23.72
C ILE A 158 -2.03 35.23 -25.09
N ALA A 159 -2.82 34.51 -25.89
CA ALA A 159 -3.37 35.01 -27.13
C ALA A 159 -4.53 35.96 -26.85
N TYR A 160 -4.23 37.23 -26.59
CA TYR A 160 -5.23 38.23 -26.18
C TYR A 160 -6.45 38.27 -27.11
N GLY A 161 -6.28 38.18 -28.44
CA GLY A 161 -7.38 38.15 -29.42
C GLY A 161 -8.26 36.89 -29.40
N ALA A 162 -7.82 35.81 -28.76
CA ALA A 162 -8.60 34.57 -28.63
C ALA A 162 -9.26 34.41 -27.24
N SER A 163 -9.12 35.40 -26.36
CA SER A 163 -9.79 35.40 -25.06
C SER A 163 -11.30 35.63 -25.21
N PHE A 164 -12.08 35.01 -24.32
CA PHE A 164 -13.52 35.29 -24.21
C PHE A 164 -13.72 36.79 -23.92
N ASP A 165 -14.58 37.45 -24.70
CA ASP A 165 -14.79 38.90 -24.68
C ASP A 165 -13.51 39.74 -24.87
N SER A 166 -12.60 39.29 -25.75
CA SER A 166 -11.39 40.05 -26.06
C SER A 166 -11.71 41.42 -26.64
N LYS A 167 -11.27 42.46 -25.94
CA LYS A 167 -11.32 43.84 -26.45
C LYS A 167 -10.41 44.06 -27.66
N ALA A 168 -9.39 43.23 -27.86
CA ALA A 168 -8.52 43.32 -29.03
C ALA A 168 -9.28 43.02 -30.34
N GLU A 169 -10.37 42.26 -30.27
CA GLU A 169 -11.23 41.91 -31.40
C GLU A 169 -12.43 42.86 -31.57
N GLU A 170 -12.53 43.94 -30.78
CA GLU A 170 -13.67 44.89 -30.81
C GLU A 170 -13.90 45.53 -32.19
N HIS A 171 -12.85 45.61 -33.02
CA HIS A 171 -12.89 46.17 -34.37
C HIS A 171 -12.99 45.12 -35.48
N ASN A 172 -12.91 43.82 -35.12
CA ASN A 172 -13.01 42.74 -36.07
C ASN A 172 -14.48 42.34 -36.27
N PRO A 173 -14.85 41.84 -37.46
CA PRO A 173 -16.21 41.39 -37.71
C PRO A 173 -16.56 40.27 -36.72
N ILE A 174 -17.60 40.51 -35.92
CA ILE A 174 -18.16 39.53 -34.99
C ILE A 174 -18.56 38.28 -35.80
N CYS A 175 -18.44 37.10 -35.19
CA CYS A 175 -18.90 35.86 -35.81
C CYS A 175 -20.28 36.04 -36.44
N LEU A 176 -20.47 35.50 -37.64
CA LEU A 176 -21.74 35.58 -38.35
C LEU A 176 -22.88 35.05 -37.46
N PRO A 177 -24.08 35.65 -37.54
CA PRO A 177 -25.25 35.10 -36.88
C PRO A 177 -25.34 33.58 -37.17
N ASN A 178 -25.56 32.77 -36.14
CA ASN A 178 -25.65 31.31 -36.19
C ASN A 178 -24.34 30.49 -36.27
N THR A 179 -23.13 31.07 -36.12
CA THR A 179 -21.88 30.27 -36.21
C THR A 179 -21.42 29.54 -34.93
N ARG A 180 -22.11 29.66 -33.80
CA ARG A 180 -21.74 28.99 -32.53
C ARG A 180 -22.94 28.69 -31.60
N GLU A 181 -24.08 28.29 -32.16
CA GLU A 181 -25.30 28.07 -31.35
C GLU A 181 -25.36 26.68 -30.66
N GLU A 182 -24.61 25.67 -31.13
CA GLU A 182 -24.79 24.27 -30.69
C GLU A 182 -23.81 23.79 -29.60
N LEU A 183 -22.98 24.65 -29.02
CA LEU A 183 -21.99 24.24 -27.99
C LEU A 183 -22.44 24.50 -26.53
N LEU A 184 -23.75 24.59 -26.29
CA LEU A 184 -24.32 24.72 -24.93
C LEU A 184 -24.92 23.40 -24.43
#